data_AF-A0A955B2U8-F1
#
_entry.id   AF-A0A955B2U8-F1
#
_cell.length_a   1.000
_cell.length_b   1.000
_cell.length_c   1.000
_cell.angle_alpha   90.00
_cell.angle_beta   90.00
_cell.angle_gamma   90.00
#
_symmetry.space_group_name_H-M   'P 1'
#
loop_
_entity.id
_entity.type
_entity.pdbx_description
1 polymer ?
#
loop_
_entity_poly.entity_id
_entity_poly.type
_entity_poly.pdbx_seq_one_letter_code
_entity_poly.pdbx_strand_id
1 'polypeptide(L)'
;MVVKSRKVERQRPGHRQASPDPVEVVGSAKPHRSKAWQWHVALLLIAIGAIYGGFLDTPFVFDDWGHLTDGANLRKLMDGQVWNLGSRWFGSLTFAVNYAIHGDSVVGYHLVNVAIHMLAAVTLYAIVDWTLRTS
;
A
#
# COMPACT_ATOMS: atom_id res chain seq x y z
N MET A 1 -84.47 18.96 41.20
CA MET A 1 -83.21 18.21 41.45
C MET A 1 -82.30 18.50 40.27
N VAL A 2 -81.32 19.39 40.42
CA VAL A 2 -80.48 19.92 39.33
C VAL A 2 -79.27 19.00 39.12
N VAL A 3 -79.18 18.37 37.95
CA VAL A 3 -78.04 17.54 37.55
C VAL A 3 -76.93 18.45 37.03
N LYS A 4 -75.76 18.45 37.70
CA LYS A 4 -74.55 19.17 37.28
C LYS A 4 -73.98 18.52 36.01
N SER A 5 -73.90 19.30 34.93
CA SER A 5 -73.20 18.93 33.69
C SER A 5 -71.69 18.80 33.93
N ARG A 6 -71.14 17.61 33.67
CA ARG A 6 -69.70 17.33 33.77
C ARG A 6 -69.03 17.80 32.46
N LYS A 7 -68.13 18.78 32.57
CA LYS A 7 -67.35 19.35 31.45
C LYS A 7 -66.36 18.27 30.95
N VAL A 8 -66.50 17.86 29.69
CA VAL A 8 -65.58 16.93 29.03
C VAL A 8 -64.37 17.74 28.55
N GLU A 9 -63.27 17.66 29.29
CA GLU A 9 -61.98 18.24 28.93
C GLU A 9 -61.40 17.45 27.74
N ARG A 10 -61.36 18.07 26.55
CA ARG A 10 -60.71 17.51 25.36
C ARG A 10 -59.19 17.52 25.58
N GLN A 11 -58.61 16.35 25.88
CA GLN A 11 -57.17 16.15 25.80
C GLN A 11 -56.70 16.33 24.35
N ARG A 12 -55.79 17.28 24.12
CA ARG A 12 -55.11 17.47 22.84
C ARG A 12 -54.06 16.36 22.68
N PRO A 13 -53.97 15.67 21.53
CA PRO A 13 -52.90 14.71 21.32
C PRO A 13 -51.57 15.46 21.19
N GLY A 14 -50.65 15.20 22.12
CA GLY A 14 -49.30 15.71 22.07
C GLY A 14 -48.59 15.24 20.82
N HIS A 15 -47.93 16.19 20.14
CA HIS A 15 -47.00 15.91 19.05
C HIS A 15 -45.90 14.97 19.58
N ARG A 16 -45.99 13.67 19.29
CA ARG A 16 -44.83 12.78 19.35
C ARG A 16 -43.91 13.23 18.23
N GLN A 17 -42.90 14.03 18.56
CA GLN A 17 -41.71 14.14 17.72
C GLN A 17 -41.13 12.72 17.65
N ALA A 18 -41.24 12.10 16.48
CA ALA A 18 -40.47 10.90 16.19
C ALA A 18 -39.00 11.33 16.29
N SER A 19 -38.29 10.77 17.28
CA SER A 19 -36.83 10.83 17.27
C SER A 19 -36.39 10.25 15.93
N PRO A 20 -35.55 10.95 15.14
CA PRO A 20 -35.02 10.36 13.92
C PRO A 20 -34.31 9.07 14.31
N ASP A 21 -34.63 7.98 13.62
CA ASP A 21 -33.98 6.69 13.81
C ASP A 21 -32.46 6.91 13.82
N PRO A 22 -31.70 6.22 14.69
CA PRO A 22 -30.25 6.31 14.67
C PRO A 22 -29.81 5.99 13.24
N VAL A 23 -29.18 6.96 12.58
CA VAL A 23 -28.56 6.76 11.27
C VAL A 23 -27.63 5.58 11.47
N GLU A 24 -28.05 4.41 10.96
CA GLU A 24 -27.28 3.19 11.01
C GLU A 24 -25.98 3.53 10.28
N VAL A 25 -24.91 3.74 11.06
CA VAL A 25 -23.60 4.04 10.54
C VAL A 25 -23.20 2.80 9.77
N VAL A 26 -23.45 2.82 8.45
CA VAL A 26 -23.17 1.74 7.51
C VAL A 26 -21.76 1.28 7.82
N GLY A 27 -21.68 0.13 8.49
CA GLY A 27 -20.43 -0.39 9.02
C GLY A 27 -19.44 -0.44 7.87
N SER A 28 -18.28 0.18 8.07
CA SER A 28 -17.13 0.05 7.19
C SER A 28 -16.79 -1.44 7.07
N ALA A 29 -17.38 -2.10 6.08
CA ALA A 29 -17.08 -3.47 5.75
C ALA A 29 -15.65 -3.47 5.23
N LYS A 30 -14.71 -3.89 6.08
CA LYS A 30 -13.32 -4.11 5.65
C LYS A 30 -13.36 -5.04 4.45
N PRO A 31 -12.75 -4.68 3.31
CA PRO A 31 -12.75 -5.56 2.14
C PRO A 31 -12.03 -6.86 2.51
N HIS A 32 -12.79 -7.92 2.80
CA HIS A 32 -12.24 -9.23 3.10
C HIS A 32 -11.86 -9.88 1.77
N ARG A 33 -10.59 -9.76 1.39
CA ARG A 33 -10.02 -10.52 0.27
C ARG A 33 -10.22 -12.01 0.57
N SER A 34 -10.54 -12.80 -0.45
CA SER A 34 -10.79 -14.24 -0.28
C SER A 34 -9.57 -14.96 0.27
N LYS A 35 -9.78 -16.05 1.03
CA LYS A 35 -8.69 -16.90 1.54
C LYS A 35 -7.75 -17.37 0.42
N ALA A 36 -8.29 -17.68 -0.75
CA ALA A 36 -7.50 -18.07 -1.92
C ALA A 36 -6.53 -16.96 -2.35
N TRP A 37 -6.98 -15.70 -2.43
CA TRP A 37 -6.13 -14.56 -2.77
C TRP A 37 -4.96 -14.40 -1.79
N GLN A 38 -5.22 -14.59 -0.48
CA GLN A 38 -4.17 -14.53 0.54
C GLN A 38 -3.12 -15.63 0.35
N TRP A 39 -3.54 -16.86 0.03
CA TRP A 39 -2.62 -17.97 -0.27
C TRP A 39 -1.77 -17.72 -1.51
N HIS A 40 -2.34 -17.18 -2.58
CA HIS A 40 -1.56 -16.83 -3.77
C HIS A 40 -0.50 -15.78 -3.48
N VAL A 41 -0.84 -14.72 -2.73
CA VAL A 41 0.12 -13.70 -2.31
C VAL A 41 1.22 -14.33 -1.43
N ALA A 42 0.87 -15.16 -0.45
CA ALA A 42 1.84 -15.82 0.40
C ALA A 42 2.80 -16.72 -0.40
N LEU A 43 2.28 -17.52 -1.33
CA LEU A 43 3.09 -18.36 -2.20
C LEU A 43 4.03 -17.54 -3.10
N LEU A 44 3.55 -16.42 -3.65
CA LEU A 44 4.39 -15.50 -4.44
C LEU A 44 5.54 -14.93 -3.59
N LEU A 45 5.25 -14.48 -2.37
CA LEU A 45 6.28 -13.93 -1.48
C LEU A 45 7.32 -14.99 -1.08
N ILE A 46 6.87 -16.23 -0.79
CA ILE A 46 7.76 -17.35 -0.48
C ILE A 46 8.63 -17.70 -1.69
N ALA A 47 8.04 -17.79 -2.89
CA ALA A 47 8.78 -18.10 -4.10
C ALA A 47 9.85 -17.05 -4.41
N ILE A 48 9.50 -15.76 -4.32
CA ILE A 48 10.46 -14.66 -4.50
C ILE A 48 11.55 -14.73 -3.43
N GLY A 49 11.18 -14.92 -2.16
CA GLY A 49 12.13 -15.08 -1.07
C GLY A 49 13.08 -16.27 -1.26
N ALA A 50 12.58 -17.41 -1.75
CA ALA A 50 13.39 -18.60 -2.02
C ALA A 50 14.33 -18.42 -3.21
N ILE A 51 13.88 -17.74 -4.28
CA ILE A 51 14.69 -17.47 -5.47
C ILE A 51 15.81 -16.48 -5.14
N TYR A 52 15.50 -15.39 -4.44
CA TYR A 52 16.46 -14.30 -4.20
C TYR A 52 17.22 -14.40 -2.88
N GLY A 53 16.73 -15.17 -1.90
CA GLY A 53 17.34 -15.28 -0.57
C GLY A 53 18.75 -15.88 -0.59
N GLY A 54 19.05 -16.75 -1.57
CA GLY A 54 20.39 -17.32 -1.73
C GLY A 54 21.42 -16.38 -2.38
N PHE A 55 20.98 -15.25 -2.93
CA PHE A 55 21.83 -14.35 -3.72
C PHE A 55 22.11 -13.02 -3.03
N LEU A 56 21.70 -12.85 -1.77
CA LEU A 56 21.85 -11.60 -1.02
C LEU A 56 23.32 -11.17 -0.83
N ASP A 57 24.25 -12.13 -0.78
CA ASP A 57 25.69 -11.86 -0.65
C ASP A 57 26.43 -11.87 -2.00
N THR A 58 25.72 -12.01 -3.12
CA THR A 58 26.39 -12.02 -4.43
C THR A 58 26.87 -10.62 -4.81
N PRO A 59 28.11 -10.50 -5.31
CA PRO A 59 28.65 -9.22 -5.73
C PRO A 59 27.87 -8.67 -6.93
N PHE A 60 28.01 -7.37 -7.13
CA PHE A 60 27.46 -6.63 -8.26
C PHE A 60 27.94 -7.18 -9.62
N VAL A 61 27.00 -7.37 -10.56
CA VAL A 61 27.23 -8.01 -11.86
C VAL A 61 26.68 -7.12 -12.98
N PHE A 62 27.41 -7.04 -14.10
CA PHE A 62 27.02 -6.35 -15.34
C PHE A 62 26.71 -4.84 -15.19
N ASP A 63 25.51 -4.45 -14.77
CA ASP A 63 24.99 -3.07 -14.82
C ASP A 63 25.16 -2.25 -13.52
N ASP A 64 25.68 -2.90 -12.49
CA ASP A 64 25.98 -2.29 -11.19
C ASP A 64 27.34 -1.54 -11.17
N TRP A 65 28.31 -2.01 -11.97
CA TRP A 65 29.68 -1.50 -11.97
C TRP A 65 29.79 -0.04 -12.43
N GLY A 66 28.89 0.41 -13.31
CA GLY A 66 28.91 1.78 -13.85
C GLY A 66 28.21 2.83 -12.98
N HIS A 67 27.42 2.40 -11.98
CA HIS A 67 26.55 3.31 -11.21
C HIS A 67 26.97 3.48 -9.75
N LEU A 68 27.68 2.50 -9.18
CA LEU A 68 28.05 2.45 -7.77
C LEU A 68 29.47 2.92 -7.48
N THR A 69 30.38 2.78 -8.44
CA THR A 69 31.82 3.03 -8.21
C THR A 69 32.23 4.48 -8.32
N ASP A 70 31.44 5.34 -8.95
CA ASP A 70 31.80 6.73 -9.12
C ASP A 70 30.87 7.61 -8.27
N GLY A 71 31.37 8.09 -7.12
CA GLY A 71 30.66 9.01 -6.22
C GLY A 71 30.11 10.28 -6.89
N ALA A 72 30.29 10.44 -8.20
CA ALA A 72 29.61 11.34 -9.09
C ALA A 72 28.07 11.28 -9.00
N ASN A 73 27.45 10.09 -8.92
CA ASN A 73 25.99 10.00 -8.80
C ASN A 73 25.47 10.52 -7.46
N LEU A 74 26.20 10.22 -6.37
CA LEU A 74 25.89 10.74 -5.04
C LEU A 74 26.09 12.26 -4.96
N ARG A 75 27.16 12.79 -5.56
CA ARG A 75 27.39 14.25 -5.65
C ARG A 75 26.27 14.94 -6.42
N LYS A 76 25.89 14.42 -7.59
CA LYS A 76 24.75 14.93 -8.36
C LYS A 76 23.44 14.91 -7.57
N LEU A 77 23.22 13.87 -6.75
CA LEU A 77 22.06 13.81 -5.85
C LEU A 77 22.12 14.91 -4.78
N MET A 78 23.27 15.07 -4.10
CA MET A 78 23.48 16.11 -3.08
C MET A 78 23.35 17.53 -3.65
N ASP A 79 23.75 17.72 -4.90
CA ASP A 79 23.65 19.00 -5.63
C ASP A 79 22.24 19.24 -6.22
N GLY A 80 21.26 18.37 -5.95
CA GLY A 80 19.89 18.48 -6.43
C GLY A 80 19.71 18.18 -7.92
N GLN A 81 20.73 17.66 -8.60
CA GLN A 81 20.75 17.35 -10.03
C GLN A 81 20.19 15.96 -10.33
N VAL A 82 19.06 15.60 -9.71
CA VAL A 82 18.43 14.27 -9.83
C VAL A 82 18.11 13.91 -11.29
N TRP A 83 17.75 14.90 -12.09
CA TRP A 83 17.44 14.73 -13.52
C TRP A 83 18.69 14.49 -14.39
N ASN A 84 19.89 14.74 -13.88
CA ASN A 84 21.18 14.51 -14.58
C ASN A 84 21.84 13.17 -14.23
N LEU A 85 21.07 12.26 -13.62
CA LEU A 85 21.49 10.90 -13.29
C LEU A 85 21.46 9.94 -14.50
N GLY A 86 21.29 10.48 -15.72
CA GLY A 86 21.28 9.73 -16.97
C GLY A 86 19.91 9.14 -17.34
N SER A 87 19.89 8.24 -18.32
CA SER A 87 18.66 7.62 -18.85
C SER A 87 17.91 6.78 -17.80
N ARG A 88 18.59 6.33 -16.74
CA ARG A 88 18.04 5.56 -15.62
C ARG A 88 17.93 6.38 -14.34
N TRP A 89 17.52 7.65 -14.43
CA TRP A 89 17.48 8.56 -13.28
C TRP A 89 16.81 7.98 -12.03
N PHE A 90 15.70 7.24 -12.18
CA PHE A 90 15.00 6.63 -11.05
C PHE A 90 15.76 5.45 -10.42
N GLY A 91 16.40 4.63 -11.26
CA GLY A 91 17.27 3.54 -10.80
C GLY A 91 18.50 4.11 -10.08
N SER A 92 19.18 5.05 -10.73
CA SER A 92 20.35 5.75 -10.16
C SER A 92 20.02 6.46 -8.84
N LEU A 93 18.84 7.06 -8.71
CA LEU A 93 18.37 7.64 -7.46
C LEU A 93 18.21 6.59 -6.37
N THR A 94 17.57 5.46 -6.68
CA THR A 94 17.38 4.35 -5.74
C THR A 94 18.74 3.80 -5.28
N PHE A 95 19.69 3.64 -6.20
CA PHE A 95 21.05 3.21 -5.87
C PHE A 95 21.80 4.25 -5.02
N ALA A 96 21.70 5.54 -5.33
CA ALA A 96 22.36 6.60 -4.57
C ALA A 96 21.80 6.73 -3.14
N VAL A 97 20.48 6.61 -2.97
CA VAL A 97 19.85 6.56 -1.63
C VAL A 97 20.27 5.30 -0.88
N ASN A 98 20.30 4.14 -1.55
CA ASN A 98 20.78 2.91 -0.92
C ASN A 98 22.25 3.01 -0.49
N TYR A 99 23.09 3.65 -1.31
CA TYR A 99 24.49 3.92 -0.97
C TYR A 99 24.61 4.83 0.25
N ALA A 100 23.80 5.88 0.34
CA ALA A 100 23.81 6.77 1.49
C ALA A 100 23.42 6.08 2.81
N ILE A 101 22.61 5.01 2.75
CA ILE A 101 22.13 4.28 3.93
C ILE A 101 23.02 3.07 4.27
N HIS A 102 23.48 2.32 3.27
CA HIS A 102 24.13 1.02 3.45
C HIS A 102 25.61 1.00 3.03
N GLY A 103 26.14 2.09 2.45
CA GLY A 103 27.50 2.16 1.94
C GLY A 103 27.75 1.08 0.88
N ASP A 104 28.91 0.42 0.96
CA ASP A 104 29.31 -0.65 0.01
C ASP A 104 28.67 -2.02 0.32
N SER A 105 27.75 -2.09 1.30
CA SER A 105 27.09 -3.35 1.66
C SER A 105 26.09 -3.77 0.56
N VAL A 106 26.52 -4.69 -0.29
CA VAL A 106 25.76 -5.24 -1.42
C VAL A 106 24.41 -5.85 -0.99
N VAL A 107 24.35 -6.40 0.23
CA VAL A 107 23.14 -6.98 0.83
C VAL A 107 21.98 -5.99 0.90
N GLY A 108 22.26 -4.73 1.25
CA GLY A 108 21.24 -3.68 1.36
C GLY A 108 20.56 -3.39 0.02
N TYR A 109 21.34 -3.41 -1.06
CA TYR A 109 20.84 -3.20 -2.42
C TYR A 109 19.95 -4.35 -2.88
N HIS A 110 20.39 -5.58 -2.63
CA HIS A 110 19.60 -6.76 -2.98
C HIS A 110 18.30 -6.84 -2.19
N LEU A 111 18.30 -6.48 -0.90
CA LEU A 111 17.08 -6.39 -0.10
C LEU A 111 16.05 -5.41 -0.69
N VAL A 112 16.49 -4.22 -1.09
CA VAL A 112 15.59 -3.24 -1.71
C VAL A 112 15.08 -3.73 -3.06
N ASN A 113 15.93 -4.33 -3.89
CA ASN A 113 15.51 -4.91 -5.16
C ASN A 113 14.47 -6.03 -4.96
N VAL A 114 14.70 -6.92 -4.00
CA VAL A 114 13.75 -7.99 -3.64
C VAL A 114 12.41 -7.41 -3.17
N ALA A 115 12.44 -6.36 -2.34
CA ALA A 115 11.22 -5.69 -1.90
C ALA A 115 10.44 -5.09 -3.09
N ILE A 116 11.12 -4.43 -4.02
CA ILE A 116 10.51 -3.88 -5.25
C ILE A 116 9.90 -5.01 -6.08
N HIS A 117 10.60 -6.13 -6.26
CA HIS A 117 10.08 -7.29 -6.99
C HIS A 117 8.83 -7.88 -6.32
N MET A 118 8.82 -8.01 -4.99
CA MET A 118 7.64 -8.46 -4.25
C MET A 118 6.44 -7.54 -4.48
N LEU A 119 6.64 -6.22 -4.37
CA LEU A 119 5.59 -5.23 -4.60
C LEU A 119 5.07 -5.28 -6.04
N ALA A 120 5.96 -5.39 -7.02
CA ALA A 120 5.59 -5.49 -8.43
C ALA A 120 4.78 -6.76 -8.72
N ALA A 121 5.20 -7.91 -8.19
CA ALA A 121 4.50 -9.17 -8.37
C ALA A 121 3.09 -9.16 -7.74
N VAL A 122 2.96 -8.63 -6.52
CA VAL A 122 1.66 -8.49 -5.84
C VAL A 122 0.76 -7.51 -6.58
N THR A 123 1.30 -6.39 -7.04
CA THR A 123 0.56 -5.38 -7.82
C THR A 123 0.05 -5.96 -9.14
N LEU A 124 0.91 -6.66 -9.88
CA LEU A 124 0.54 -7.33 -11.13
C LEU A 124 -0.55 -8.38 -10.89
N TYR A 125 -0.38 -9.22 -9.86
CA TYR A 125 -1.38 -10.22 -9.50
C TYR A 125 -2.74 -9.58 -9.17
N ALA A 126 -2.74 -8.47 -8.43
CA ALA A 126 -3.96 -7.74 -8.10
C ALA A 126 -4.63 -7.12 -9.33
N ILE A 127 -3.86 -6.59 -10.28
CA ILE A 127 -4.38 -6.07 -11.55
C ILE A 127 -5.03 -7.19 -12.36
N VAL A 128 -4.35 -8.33 -12.51
CA VAL A 128 -4.88 -9.48 -13.25
C VAL A 128 -6.16 -10.03 -12.60
N ASP A 129 -6.18 -10.20 -11.28
CA ASP A 129 -7.39 -10.63 -10.53
C ASP A 129 -8.54 -9.64 -10.70
N TRP A 130 -8.23 -8.34 -10.74
CA TRP A 130 -9.23 -7.31 -10.99
C TRP A 130 -9.79 -7.41 -12.41
N THR A 131 -8.94 -7.42 -13.44
CA THR A 131 -9.35 -7.50 -14.85
C THR A 131 -10.19 -8.74 -15.16
N LEU A 132 -9.84 -9.90 -14.60
CA LEU A 132 -10.56 -11.15 -14.83
C LEU A 132 -11.92 -11.22 -14.12
N ARG A 133 -12.18 -10.35 -13.12
CA ARG A 133 -13.48 -10.25 -12.45
C ARG A 133 -14.42 -9.24 -13.09
N THR A 134 -13.87 -8.26 -13.81
CA THR A 134 -14.64 -7.22 -14.52
C THR A 134 -14.95 -7.58 -15.98
N SER A 135 -14.45 -8.70 -16.49
CA SER A 135 -14.80 -9.26 -17.81
C SER A 135 -15.90 -10.32 -17.68
#